data_AF-A0A382WU88-F1
#
_entry.id   AF-A0A382WU88-F1
#
_cell.length_a   1.000
_cell.length_b   1.000
_cell.length_c   1.000
_cell.angle_alpha   90.00
_cell.angle_beta   90.00
_cell.angle_gamma   90.00
#
_symmetry.space_group_name_H-M   'P 1'
#
loop_
_entity.id
_entity.type
_entity.pdbx_description
1 polymer ?
#
loop_
_entity_poly.entity_id
_entity_poly.type
_entity_poly.pdbx_seq_one_letter_code
_entity_poly.pdbx_strand_id
1 'polypeptide(L)'
;MPKLTFKIQKHLIERDPPEEIRELALKGFIDAANYMKFESALEAADSDSPRFLLVDFSRVNYINSTGISALIRFNEACKSREGLLCLAGVSRAVGLSMHLLGVTSLIPFTMDMESGRRHIAGFLDGNKPALPMTEPAADAAARPTAVLHQSPQGSGARARVLVLSPSTTRFTQVIGHRIGKLQGDYHLLDNAAEALARFDEIGPDLVVLDERCDPVGDFVNKVKAQKKRSLTSVI
;
A
#
# COMPACT_ATOMS: atom_id res chain seq x y z
N MET A 1 -4.34 17.92 5.23
CA MET A 1 -3.14 17.06 5.13
C MET A 1 -1.97 17.88 4.60
N PRO A 2 -0.72 17.61 5.01
CA PRO A 2 0.44 18.35 4.51
C PRO A 2 0.63 18.13 3.01
N LYS A 3 0.96 19.19 2.27
CA LYS A 3 1.26 19.09 0.84
C LYS A 3 2.54 18.27 0.64
N LEU A 4 2.51 17.31 -0.28
CA LEU A 4 3.72 16.64 -0.75
C LEU A 4 4.62 17.65 -1.48
N THR A 5 5.92 17.62 -1.20
CA THR A 5 6.95 18.38 -1.93
C THR A 5 8.09 17.45 -2.31
N PHE A 6 8.78 17.77 -3.40
CA PHE A 6 9.88 16.96 -3.87
C PHE A 6 11.02 17.80 -4.42
N LYS A 7 12.21 17.22 -4.46
CA LYS A 7 13.41 17.78 -5.10
C LYS A 7 14.10 16.67 -5.87
N ILE A 8 14.55 16.99 -7.08
CA ILE A 8 15.30 16.08 -7.92
C ILE A 8 16.74 16.57 -8.04
N GLN A 9 17.69 15.64 -7.97
CA GLN A 9 19.11 15.92 -8.16
C GLN A 9 19.73 14.82 -9.04
N LYS A 10 20.87 15.16 -9.66
CA LYS A 10 21.70 14.21 -10.39
C LYS A 10 22.95 13.95 -9.56
N HIS A 11 23.33 12.69 -9.45
CA HIS A 11 24.59 12.28 -8.85
C HIS A 11 25.36 11.42 -9.85
N LEU A 12 26.58 11.81 -10.18
CA LEU A 12 27.44 11.06 -11.10
C LEU A 12 28.37 10.17 -10.28
N ILE A 13 28.47 8.90 -10.69
CA ILE A 13 29.49 7.99 -10.20
C ILE A 13 30.65 8.03 -11.20
N GLU A 14 31.83 8.40 -10.70
CA GLU A 14 33.07 8.42 -11.48
C GLU A 14 33.48 6.99 -11.85
N ARG A 15 33.10 6.58 -13.07
CA ARG A 15 33.41 5.30 -13.72
C ARG A 15 33.73 5.55 -15.19
N ASP A 16 34.20 4.53 -15.89
CA ASP A 16 34.40 4.56 -17.34
C ASP A 16 33.55 3.47 -18.02
N PRO A 17 32.42 3.82 -18.67
CA PRO A 17 31.84 5.16 -18.76
C PRO A 17 31.19 5.62 -17.43
N PRO A 18 31.00 6.94 -17.23
CA PRO A 18 30.36 7.47 -16.02
C PRO A 18 28.89 7.06 -15.95
N GLU A 19 28.43 6.76 -14.74
CA GLU A 19 27.04 6.33 -14.50
C GLU A 19 26.29 7.42 -13.72
N GLU A 20 25.03 7.65 -14.08
CA GLU A 20 24.18 8.66 -13.46
C GLU A 20 23.14 8.00 -12.54
N ILE A 21 23.07 8.47 -11.29
CA ILE A 21 21.97 8.22 -10.37
C ILE A 21 21.05 9.44 -10.37
N ARG A 22 19.77 9.21 -10.67
CA ARG A 22 18.73 10.21 -10.38
C ARG A 22 18.32 10.07 -8.92
N GLU A 23 18.37 11.18 -8.19
CA GLU A 23 17.96 11.23 -6.79
C GLU A 23 16.67 12.02 -6.64
N LEU A 24 15.68 11.43 -5.98
CA LEU A 24 14.38 12.04 -5.71
C LEU A 24 14.16 12.12 -4.20
N ALA A 25 14.14 13.34 -3.65
CA ALA A 25 13.82 13.55 -2.25
C ALA A 25 12.34 13.92 -2.07
N LEU A 26 11.64 13.16 -1.23
CA LEU A 26 10.22 13.33 -0.96
C LEU A 26 10.00 13.82 0.47
N LYS A 27 9.03 14.73 0.63
CA LYS A 27 8.59 15.21 1.95
C LYS A 27 7.08 15.32 2.01
N GLY A 28 6.46 14.60 2.95
CA GLY A 28 5.02 14.65 3.21
C GLY A 28 4.36 13.28 3.23
N PHE A 29 3.12 13.25 2.73
CA PHE A 29 2.23 12.09 2.75
C PHE A 29 1.97 11.63 1.31
N ILE A 30 2.03 10.33 1.07
CA ILE A 30 1.67 9.71 -0.21
C ILE A 30 0.32 9.03 -0.03
N ASP A 31 -0.75 9.80 -0.21
CA ASP A 31 -2.14 9.41 -0.05
C ASP A 31 -2.96 9.79 -1.29
N ALA A 32 -4.27 9.53 -1.28
CA ALA A 32 -5.14 9.85 -2.41
C ALA A 32 -5.11 11.33 -2.81
N ALA A 33 -5.01 12.24 -1.84
CA ALA A 33 -5.00 13.68 -2.08
C ALA A 33 -3.68 14.16 -2.70
N ASN A 34 -2.57 13.52 -2.37
CA ASN A 34 -1.24 13.86 -2.87
C ASN A 34 -0.76 12.96 -4.02
N TYR A 35 -1.54 11.95 -4.42
CA TYR A 35 -1.13 10.92 -5.37
C TYR A 35 -0.67 11.49 -6.71
N MET A 36 -1.46 12.39 -7.32
CA MET A 36 -1.10 13.02 -8.60
C MET A 36 0.27 13.71 -8.53
N LYS A 37 0.57 14.35 -7.40
CA LYS A 37 1.84 15.05 -7.22
C LYS A 37 3.00 14.08 -6.98
N PHE A 38 2.75 12.96 -6.33
CA PHE A 38 3.73 11.89 -6.15
C PHE A 38 4.05 11.22 -7.49
N GLU A 39 3.03 10.91 -8.30
CA GLU A 39 3.20 10.34 -9.62
C GLU A 39 4.00 11.28 -10.53
N SER A 40 3.64 12.56 -10.60
CA SER A 40 4.43 13.55 -11.37
C SER A 40 5.87 13.71 -10.84
N ALA A 41 6.12 13.52 -9.55
CA ALA A 41 7.48 13.56 -8.99
C ALA A 41 8.32 12.37 -9.46
N LEU A 42 7.72 11.18 -9.52
CA LEU A 42 8.37 9.97 -10.05
C LEU A 42 8.59 10.07 -11.56
N GLU A 43 7.60 10.57 -12.31
CA GLU A 43 7.73 10.81 -13.76
C GLU A 43 8.83 11.82 -14.07
N ALA A 44 8.89 12.92 -13.31
CA ALA A 44 9.95 13.92 -13.47
C ALA A 44 11.33 13.37 -13.09
N ALA A 45 11.42 12.44 -12.15
CA ALA A 45 12.69 11.77 -11.83
C ALA A 45 13.06 10.76 -12.93
N ASP A 46 12.10 10.02 -13.46
CA ASP A 46 12.28 9.07 -14.56
C ASP A 46 12.47 9.75 -15.92
N SER A 47 12.45 11.09 -15.98
CA SER A 47 12.75 11.84 -17.20
C SER A 47 14.16 11.51 -17.70
N ASP A 48 14.31 11.41 -19.01
CA ASP A 48 15.52 10.92 -19.69
C ASP A 48 15.84 9.43 -19.41
N SER A 49 14.89 8.69 -18.81
CA SER A 49 14.97 7.24 -18.60
C SER A 49 16.25 6.77 -17.89
N PRO A 50 16.57 7.30 -16.69
CA PRO A 50 17.74 6.88 -15.96
C PRO A 50 17.66 5.38 -15.63
N ARG A 51 18.82 4.73 -15.64
CA ARG A 51 18.93 3.32 -15.19
C ARG A 51 18.74 3.22 -13.69
N PHE A 52 19.25 4.21 -12.94
CA PHE A 52 19.27 4.19 -11.48
C PHE A 52 18.45 5.33 -10.89
N LEU A 53 17.49 4.96 -10.04
CA LEU A 53 16.66 5.90 -9.28
C LEU A 53 16.83 5.62 -7.79
N LEU A 54 17.28 6.63 -7.04
CA LEU A 54 17.41 6.57 -5.59
C LEU A 54 16.43 7.55 -4.94
N VAL A 55 15.51 7.05 -4.13
CA VAL A 55 14.41 7.86 -3.57
C VAL A 55 14.57 8.01 -2.06
N ASP A 56 14.71 9.25 -1.58
CA ASP A 56 14.79 9.60 -0.16
C ASP A 56 13.39 9.67 0.46
N PHE A 57 13.10 8.69 1.32
CA PHE A 57 11.88 8.54 2.10
C PHE A 57 12.03 9.02 3.55
N SER A 58 13.16 9.61 3.95
CA SER A 58 13.43 10.06 5.33
C SER A 58 12.40 11.06 5.86
N ARG A 59 11.74 11.80 4.96
CA ARG A 59 10.69 12.77 5.28
C ARG A 59 9.31 12.37 4.74
N VAL A 60 9.11 11.09 4.43
CA VAL A 60 7.81 10.51 4.08
C VAL A 60 7.21 9.85 5.32
N ASN A 61 6.04 10.34 5.73
CA ASN A 61 5.39 9.92 6.96
C ASN A 61 4.34 8.83 6.76
N TYR A 62 3.86 8.67 5.54
CA TYR A 62 2.79 7.74 5.20
C TYR A 62 2.79 7.42 3.71
N ILE A 63 2.41 6.19 3.37
CA ILE A 63 2.11 5.76 2.01
C ILE A 63 0.88 4.84 2.01
N ASN A 64 0.00 4.99 1.01
CA ASN A 64 -1.10 4.08 0.74
C ASN A 64 -0.76 3.05 -0.35
N SER A 65 -1.71 2.16 -0.65
CA SER A 65 -1.54 1.11 -1.67
C SER A 65 -1.25 1.67 -3.07
N THR A 66 -1.91 2.76 -3.49
CA THR A 66 -1.69 3.35 -4.81
C THR A 66 -0.27 3.91 -4.96
N GLY A 67 0.25 4.57 -3.93
CA GLY A 67 1.65 5.01 -3.93
C GLY A 67 2.64 3.85 -4.03
N ILE A 68 2.35 2.75 -3.34
CA ILE A 68 3.15 1.52 -3.42
C ILE A 68 3.14 0.93 -4.83
N SER A 69 1.96 0.85 -5.47
CA SER A 69 1.84 0.36 -6.85
C SER A 69 2.66 1.20 -7.84
N ALA A 70 2.70 2.53 -7.66
CA ALA A 70 3.55 3.39 -8.49
C ALA A 70 5.05 3.05 -8.30
N LEU A 71 5.53 2.86 -7.08
CA LEU A 71 6.93 2.47 -6.85
C LEU A 71 7.30 1.15 -7.53
N ILE A 72 6.40 0.17 -7.51
CA ILE A 72 6.60 -1.11 -8.22
C ILE A 72 6.72 -0.86 -9.73
N ARG A 73 5.83 -0.05 -10.31
CA ARG A 73 5.87 0.32 -11.74
C ARG A 73 7.21 0.94 -12.15
N PHE A 74 7.71 1.91 -11.38
CA PHE A 74 8.99 2.57 -11.67
C PHE A 74 10.20 1.67 -11.42
N ASN A 75 10.11 0.74 -10.46
CA ASN A 75 11.14 -0.28 -10.28
C ASN A 75 11.25 -1.19 -11.52
N GLU A 76 10.13 -1.65 -12.06
CA GLU A 76 10.13 -2.45 -13.29
C GLU A 76 10.67 -1.65 -14.50
N ALA A 77 10.38 -0.34 -14.58
CA ALA A 77 10.96 0.53 -15.60
C ALA A 77 12.49 0.66 -15.47
N CYS A 78 13.03 0.77 -14.25
CA CYS A 78 14.48 0.77 -14.03
C CYS A 78 15.10 -0.58 -14.42
N LYS A 79 14.46 -1.69 -14.05
CA LYS A 79 14.92 -3.05 -14.40
C LYS A 79 14.96 -3.30 -15.90
N SER A 80 13.97 -2.81 -16.66
CA SER A 80 13.98 -2.95 -18.13
C SER A 80 15.13 -2.20 -18.80
N ARG A 81 15.82 -1.33 -18.07
CA ARG A 81 17.03 -0.59 -18.48
C ARG A 81 18.29 -1.11 -17.78
N GLU A 82 18.23 -2.34 -17.29
CA GLU A 82 19.34 -3.00 -16.58
C GLU A 82 19.84 -2.19 -15.37
N GLY A 83 18.93 -1.51 -14.69
CA GLY A 83 19.22 -0.75 -13.49
C GLY A 83 18.26 -1.11 -12.36
N LEU A 84 18.13 -0.22 -11.38
CA LEU A 84 17.31 -0.48 -10.19
C LEU A 84 16.76 0.81 -9.57
N LEU A 85 15.62 0.66 -8.90
CA LEU A 85 15.08 1.65 -7.99
C LEU A 85 15.44 1.26 -6.56
N CYS A 86 16.00 2.18 -5.77
CA CYS A 86 16.31 1.98 -4.35
C CYS A 86 15.59 3.02 -3.49
N LEU A 87 15.07 2.59 -2.35
CA LEU A 87 14.48 3.48 -1.34
C LEU A 87 15.47 3.67 -0.19
N ALA A 88 15.67 4.92 0.23
CA ALA A 88 16.54 5.29 1.33
C ALA A 88 15.74 5.92 2.48
N GLY A 89 16.11 5.62 3.73
CA GLY A 89 15.54 6.29 4.89
C GLY A 89 14.05 6.00 5.12
N VAL A 90 13.56 4.84 4.69
CA VAL A 90 12.15 4.47 4.87
C VAL A 90 11.84 4.31 6.36
N SER A 91 10.90 5.10 6.89
CA SER A 91 10.47 4.98 8.29
C SER A 91 9.79 3.62 8.54
N ARG A 92 9.84 3.13 9.79
CA ARG A 92 9.22 1.83 10.17
C ARG A 92 7.74 1.75 9.81
N ALA A 93 6.98 2.82 10.02
CA ALA A 93 5.55 2.85 9.73
C ALA A 93 5.28 2.67 8.22
N VAL A 94 6.03 3.39 7.37
CA VAL A 94 5.94 3.28 5.91
C VAL A 94 6.44 1.91 5.44
N GLY A 95 7.55 1.44 5.99
CA GLY A 95 8.14 0.14 5.68
C GLY A 95 7.23 -1.03 6.03
N LEU A 96 6.47 -0.95 7.14
CA LEU A 96 5.50 -1.99 7.52
C LEU A 96 4.37 -2.10 6.47
N SER A 97 3.81 -0.98 6.02
CA SER A 97 2.79 -0.98 4.96
C SER A 97 3.32 -1.63 3.67
N MET A 98 4.57 -1.35 3.30
CA MET A 98 5.24 -1.93 2.14
C MET A 98 5.55 -3.43 2.33
N HIS A 99 5.99 -3.83 3.52
CA HIS A 99 6.32 -5.21 3.85
C HIS A 99 5.10 -6.14 3.80
N LEU A 100 3.95 -5.69 4.33
CA LEU A 100 2.69 -6.45 4.28
C LEU A 100 2.23 -6.74 2.85
N LEU A 101 2.62 -5.91 1.88
CA LEU A 101 2.34 -6.09 0.46
C LEU A 101 3.48 -6.78 -0.31
N GLY A 102 4.55 -7.21 0.37
CA GLY A 102 5.68 -7.92 -0.23
C GLY A 102 6.66 -7.02 -1.00
N VAL A 103 6.55 -5.70 -0.90
CA VAL A 103 7.40 -4.75 -1.67
C VAL A 103 8.88 -4.86 -1.31
N THR A 104 9.18 -5.22 -0.06
CA THR A 104 10.55 -5.36 0.45
C THR A 104 11.33 -6.49 -0.24
N SER A 105 10.68 -7.41 -0.95
CA SER A 105 11.34 -8.43 -1.78
C SER A 105 11.58 -7.98 -3.23
N LEU A 106 11.01 -6.85 -3.64
CA LEU A 106 11.08 -6.33 -5.01
C LEU A 106 11.99 -5.13 -5.15
N ILE A 107 12.06 -4.29 -4.12
CA ILE A 107 12.75 -3.00 -4.10
C ILE A 107 13.74 -2.98 -2.92
N PRO A 108 15.03 -2.68 -3.13
CA PRO A 108 16.01 -2.53 -2.06
C PRO A 108 15.76 -1.32 -1.16
N PHE A 109 15.85 -1.53 0.15
CA PHE A 109 15.70 -0.50 1.19
C PHE A 109 17.05 -0.27 1.87
N THR A 110 17.49 0.96 1.94
CA THR A 110 18.73 1.36 2.59
C THR A 110 18.47 2.33 3.72
N MET A 111 19.38 2.39 4.69
CA MET A 111 19.22 3.25 5.87
C MET A 111 19.20 4.74 5.50
N ASP A 112 19.98 5.14 4.50
CA ASP A 112 20.16 6.52 4.07
C ASP A 112 20.63 6.60 2.60
N MET A 113 20.71 7.82 2.09
CA MET A 113 21.10 8.09 0.70
C MET A 113 22.52 7.64 0.39
N GLU A 114 23.47 7.74 1.33
CA GLU A 114 24.84 7.28 1.11
C GLU A 114 24.91 5.77 0.96
N SER A 115 24.19 5.03 1.79
CA SER A 115 24.07 3.57 1.69
C SER A 115 23.36 3.17 0.41
N GLY A 116 22.35 3.95 -0.04
CA GLY A 116 21.71 3.80 -1.34
C GLY A 116 22.68 3.94 -2.52
N ARG A 117 23.51 4.99 -2.53
CA ARG A 117 24.56 5.18 -3.55
C ARG A 117 25.56 4.03 -3.55
N ARG A 118 26.03 3.60 -2.37
CA ARG A 118 26.93 2.45 -2.23
C ARG A 118 26.30 1.16 -2.74
N HIS A 119 25.01 0.94 -2.50
CA HIS A 119 24.28 -0.21 -3.01
C HIS A 119 24.22 -0.22 -4.54
N ILE A 120 23.92 0.93 -5.15
CA ILE A 120 23.91 1.08 -6.62
C ILE A 120 25.31 0.89 -7.21
N ALA A 121 26.34 1.47 -6.60
CA ALA A 121 27.74 1.26 -7.02
C ALA A 121 28.13 -0.21 -6.96
N GLY A 122 27.75 -0.93 -5.89
CA GLY A 122 27.97 -2.37 -5.78
C GLY A 122 27.19 -3.19 -6.82
N PHE A 123 25.96 -2.79 -7.15
CA PHE A 123 25.19 -3.42 -8.24
C PHE A 123 25.91 -3.29 -9.58
N LEU A 124 26.48 -2.12 -9.86
CA LEU A 124 27.31 -1.87 -11.05
C LEU A 124 28.59 -2.72 -11.07
N ASP A 125 29.12 -3.12 -9.90
CA ASP A 125 30.26 -4.04 -9.76
C ASP A 125 29.88 -5.52 -9.97
N GLY A 126 28.60 -5.81 -10.30
CA GLY A 126 28.10 -7.17 -10.46
C GLY A 126 27.75 -7.87 -9.14
N ASN A 127 27.78 -7.15 -8.01
CA ASN A 127 27.25 -7.70 -6.77
C ASN A 127 25.73 -7.81 -6.91
N LYS A 128 25.19 -9.02 -6.74
CA LYS A 128 23.73 -9.20 -6.69
C LYS A 128 23.18 -8.27 -5.60
N PRO A 129 22.11 -7.50 -5.89
CA PRO A 129 21.51 -6.64 -4.90
C PRO A 129 21.05 -7.53 -3.76
N ALA A 130 21.71 -7.43 -2.61
CA ALA A 130 21.22 -8.05 -1.39
C ALA A 130 19.88 -7.36 -1.10
N LEU A 131 18.78 -8.06 -1.37
CA LEU A 131 17.49 -7.68 -0.82
C LEU A 131 17.69 -7.56 0.69
N PRO A 132 17.35 -6.42 1.31
CA PRO A 132 17.64 -6.22 2.71
C PRO A 132 16.86 -7.25 3.53
N MET A 133 17.58 -8.22 4.08
CA MET A 133 17.20 -8.81 5.36
C MET A 133 17.66 -7.83 6.43
N THR A 134 16.86 -6.81 6.69
CA THR A 134 17.03 -6.01 7.90
C THR A 134 15.95 -6.47 8.87
N GLU A 135 16.33 -7.33 9.80
CA GLU A 135 15.66 -7.36 11.09
C GLU A 135 15.63 -5.91 11.61
N PRO A 136 14.46 -5.38 11.98
CA PRO A 136 14.34 -3.97 12.30
C PRO A 136 15.25 -3.63 13.49
N ALA A 137 16.18 -2.72 13.24
CA ALA A 137 17.14 -2.23 14.23
C ALA A 137 16.44 -1.86 15.55
N ALA A 138 17.00 -2.36 16.64
CA ALA A 138 16.50 -2.17 17.98
C ALA A 138 16.69 -0.73 18.47
N ASP A 139 15.55 -0.17 18.87
CA ASP A 139 15.31 0.83 19.90
C ASP A 139 15.89 2.25 19.81
N ALA A 140 14.96 3.21 19.73
CA ALA A 140 15.02 4.48 20.46
C ALA A 140 13.59 5.00 20.67
N ALA A 141 12.99 4.60 21.79
CA ALA A 141 11.87 5.27 22.46
C ALA A 141 10.73 5.77 21.56
N ALA A 142 10.02 4.84 20.93
CA ALA A 142 8.72 5.12 20.34
C ALA A 142 7.73 5.46 21.48
N ARG A 143 7.30 6.72 21.55
CA ARG A 143 6.11 7.08 22.34
C ARG A 143 4.95 6.23 21.81
N PRO A 144 4.20 5.52 22.66
CA PRO A 144 3.13 4.66 22.19
C PRO A 144 2.08 5.52 21.50
N THR A 145 1.98 5.40 20.18
CA THR A 145 0.75 5.72 19.46
C THR A 145 -0.34 4.90 20.14
N ALA A 146 -1.37 5.57 20.65
CA ALA A 146 -2.50 4.91 21.28
C ALA A 146 -3.14 3.93 20.30
N VAL A 147 -2.71 2.67 20.35
CA VAL A 147 -3.48 1.55 19.84
C VAL A 147 -4.66 1.48 20.80
N LEU A 148 -5.87 1.70 20.27
CA LEU A 148 -7.10 1.46 21.01
C LEU A 148 -6.96 0.10 21.68
N HIS A 149 -6.91 0.13 23.01
CA HIS A 149 -6.89 -1.06 23.84
C HIS A 149 -8.13 -1.85 23.44
N GLN A 150 -7.96 -2.99 22.76
CA GLN A 150 -9.04 -3.93 22.60
C GLN A 150 -9.31 -4.48 23.99
N SER A 151 -10.27 -3.88 24.69
CA SER A 151 -10.89 -4.51 25.84
C SER A 151 -11.33 -5.90 25.38
N PRO A 152 -11.06 -6.98 26.14
CA PRO A 152 -11.61 -8.29 25.85
C PRO A 152 -13.12 -8.21 26.08
N GLN A 153 -13.86 -7.78 25.06
CA GLN A 153 -15.31 -7.73 25.08
C GLN A 153 -15.87 -9.04 24.54
N GLY A 154 -16.47 -9.80 25.45
CA GLY A 154 -17.65 -10.63 25.17
C GLY A 154 -17.41 -11.90 24.36
N SER A 155 -17.14 -12.99 25.07
CA SER A 155 -17.55 -14.33 24.62
C SER A 155 -19.07 -14.31 24.35
N GLY A 156 -19.48 -14.33 23.07
CA GLY A 156 -20.87 -14.60 22.71
C GLY A 156 -21.39 -14.09 21.36
N ALA A 157 -20.91 -12.96 20.86
CA ALA A 157 -21.42 -12.38 19.59
C ALA A 157 -20.46 -12.67 18.44
N ARG A 158 -20.82 -13.61 17.57
CA ARG A 158 -20.08 -13.91 16.33
C ARG A 158 -20.31 -12.75 15.37
N ALA A 159 -19.24 -12.09 14.91
CA ALA A 159 -19.37 -10.99 13.94
C ALA A 159 -20.02 -11.49 12.65
N ARG A 160 -21.04 -10.77 12.17
CA ARG A 160 -21.78 -11.08 10.95
C ARG A 160 -21.36 -10.13 9.84
N VAL A 161 -20.74 -10.68 8.80
CA VAL A 161 -20.20 -9.91 7.68
C VAL A 161 -20.95 -10.28 6.40
N LEU A 162 -21.50 -9.27 5.74
CA LEU A 162 -22.10 -9.40 4.42
C LEU A 162 -21.10 -8.93 3.38
N VAL A 163 -20.77 -9.78 2.41
CA VAL A 163 -19.88 -9.46 1.30
C VAL A 163 -20.71 -9.43 0.02
N LEU A 164 -20.71 -8.30 -0.66
CA LEU A 164 -21.30 -8.10 -1.98
C LEU A 164 -20.19 -8.07 -3.02
N SER A 165 -20.14 -9.08 -3.86
CA SER A 165 -19.13 -9.21 -4.92
C SER A 165 -19.78 -9.75 -6.19
N PRO A 166 -19.44 -9.25 -7.39
CA PRO A 166 -20.04 -9.71 -8.63
C PRO A 166 -19.84 -11.23 -8.85
N SER A 167 -20.74 -11.79 -9.66
CA SER A 167 -20.90 -13.24 -9.92
C SER A 167 -19.58 -13.97 -10.22
N THR A 168 -19.57 -15.29 -10.00
CA THR A 168 -18.39 -16.17 -9.84
C THR A 168 -17.21 -15.84 -10.75
N THR A 169 -16.32 -14.99 -10.26
CA THR A 169 -14.96 -14.84 -10.77
C THR A 169 -14.03 -15.75 -9.98
N ARG A 170 -12.81 -15.98 -10.48
CA ARG A 170 -11.75 -16.67 -9.70
C ARG A 170 -11.53 -15.99 -8.34
N PHE A 171 -11.69 -14.67 -8.28
CA PHE A 171 -11.60 -13.90 -7.04
C PHE A 171 -12.71 -14.27 -6.06
N THR A 172 -13.97 -14.32 -6.50
CA THR A 172 -15.13 -14.71 -5.68
C THR A 172 -14.98 -16.14 -5.14
N GLN A 173 -14.43 -17.07 -5.95
CA GLN A 173 -14.13 -18.44 -5.52
C GLN A 173 -13.03 -18.52 -4.45
N VAL A 174 -11.96 -17.73 -4.62
CA VAL A 174 -10.87 -17.62 -3.63
C VAL A 174 -11.39 -17.00 -2.33
N ILE A 175 -12.24 -15.97 -2.41
CA ILE A 175 -12.89 -15.37 -1.24
C ILE A 175 -13.73 -16.42 -0.52
N GLY A 176 -14.62 -17.12 -1.22
CA GLY A 176 -15.45 -18.17 -0.60
C GLY A 176 -14.61 -19.23 0.11
N HIS A 177 -13.53 -19.71 -0.51
CA HIS A 177 -12.63 -20.70 0.09
C HIS A 177 -11.84 -20.16 1.29
N ARG A 178 -11.48 -18.87 1.30
CA ARG A 178 -10.78 -18.23 2.44
C ARG A 178 -11.74 -17.95 3.59
N ILE A 179 -12.90 -17.39 3.29
CA ILE A 179 -13.96 -17.07 4.25
C ILE A 179 -14.47 -18.34 4.95
N GLY A 180 -14.66 -19.43 4.20
CA GLY A 180 -15.10 -20.71 4.78
C GLY A 180 -14.15 -21.31 5.83
N LYS A 181 -12.92 -20.79 5.95
CA LYS A 181 -11.94 -21.19 6.97
C LYS A 181 -11.89 -20.26 8.19
N LEU A 182 -12.61 -19.13 8.15
CA LEU A 182 -12.60 -18.13 9.22
C LEU A 182 -13.68 -18.41 10.27
N GLN A 183 -13.40 -18.01 11.50
CA GLN A 183 -14.40 -18.00 12.57
C GLN A 183 -15.23 -16.71 12.48
N GLY A 184 -16.47 -16.83 12.01
CA GLY A 184 -17.40 -15.71 11.84
C GLY A 184 -18.70 -16.21 11.21
N ASP A 185 -19.70 -15.34 11.07
CA ASP A 185 -20.83 -15.59 10.16
C ASP A 185 -20.65 -14.73 8.93
N TYR A 186 -20.54 -15.36 7.76
CA TYR A 186 -20.24 -14.67 6.52
C TYR A 186 -21.28 -15.01 5.46
N HIS A 187 -21.84 -13.98 4.86
CA HIS A 187 -22.81 -14.10 3.78
C HIS A 187 -22.21 -13.49 2.53
N LEU A 188 -22.05 -14.30 1.48
CA LEU A 188 -21.56 -13.84 0.19
C LEU A 188 -22.73 -13.80 -0.78
N LEU A 189 -23.07 -12.60 -1.27
CA LEU A 189 -24.13 -12.37 -2.24
C LEU A 189 -23.54 -11.63 -3.45
N ASP A 190 -24.10 -11.86 -4.63
CA ASP A 190 -23.66 -11.21 -5.86
C ASP A 190 -24.63 -10.13 -6.37
N ASN A 191 -25.74 -9.95 -5.65
CA ASN A 191 -26.83 -9.08 -6.04
C ASN A 191 -27.24 -8.15 -4.89
N ALA A 192 -27.16 -6.84 -5.12
CA ALA A 192 -27.56 -5.81 -4.17
C ALA A 192 -29.06 -5.87 -3.79
N ALA A 193 -29.93 -6.25 -4.74
CA ALA A 193 -31.36 -6.36 -4.46
C ALA A 193 -31.67 -7.53 -3.49
N GLU A 194 -31.04 -8.68 -3.70
CA GLU A 194 -31.13 -9.81 -2.78
C GLU A 194 -30.53 -9.46 -1.41
N ALA A 195 -29.39 -8.78 -1.40
CA ALA A 195 -28.75 -8.35 -0.16
C ALA A 195 -29.63 -7.41 0.67
N LEU A 196 -30.38 -6.50 0.03
CA LEU A 196 -31.35 -5.64 0.73
C LEU A 196 -32.53 -6.43 1.30
N ALA A 197 -33.02 -7.44 0.56
CA ALA A 197 -34.13 -8.28 0.99
C ALA A 197 -33.76 -9.13 2.22
N ARG A 198 -32.52 -9.62 2.24
CA ARG A 198 -31.98 -10.47 3.32
C ARG A 198 -31.28 -9.69 4.43
N PHE A 199 -31.17 -8.37 4.30
CA PHE A 199 -30.36 -7.55 5.22
C PHE A 199 -30.80 -7.68 6.68
N ASP A 200 -32.10 -7.64 6.96
CA ASP A 200 -32.62 -7.71 8.33
C ASP A 200 -32.54 -9.14 8.92
N GLU A 201 -32.60 -10.15 8.05
CA GLU A 201 -32.40 -11.56 8.42
C GLU A 201 -30.93 -11.81 8.80
N ILE A 202 -30.00 -11.34 7.98
CA ILE A 202 -28.56 -11.45 8.20
C ILE A 202 -28.16 -10.59 9.41
N GLY A 203 -28.68 -9.36 9.48
CA GLY A 203 -28.31 -8.37 10.49
C GLY A 203 -26.80 -8.09 10.54
N PRO A 204 -26.16 -7.71 9.42
CA PRO A 204 -24.71 -7.60 9.37
C PRO A 204 -24.18 -6.44 10.22
N ASP A 205 -23.04 -6.68 10.88
CA ASP A 205 -22.26 -5.66 11.61
C ASP A 205 -21.36 -4.88 10.64
N LEU A 206 -20.94 -5.55 9.56
CA LEU A 206 -20.10 -5.01 8.50
C LEU A 206 -20.59 -5.48 7.13
N VAL A 207 -20.65 -4.56 6.17
CA VAL A 207 -20.82 -4.85 4.76
C VAL A 207 -19.54 -4.51 4.00
N VAL A 208 -19.05 -5.45 3.20
CA VAL A 208 -17.97 -5.22 2.22
C VAL A 208 -18.62 -5.17 0.85
N LEU A 209 -18.53 -4.05 0.16
CA LEU A 209 -19.21 -3.81 -1.10
C LEU A 209 -18.21 -3.59 -2.23
N ASP A 210 -18.24 -4.47 -3.21
CA ASP A 210 -17.68 -4.15 -4.53
C ASP A 210 -18.60 -3.15 -5.24
N GLU A 211 -18.09 -1.98 -5.60
CA GLU A 211 -18.86 -0.90 -6.24
C GLU A 211 -19.60 -1.36 -7.51
N ARG A 212 -19.11 -2.41 -8.20
CA ARG A 212 -19.78 -2.97 -9.38
C ARG A 212 -21.12 -3.63 -9.07
N CYS A 213 -21.35 -4.03 -7.82
CA CYS A 213 -22.63 -4.56 -7.35
C CYS A 213 -23.65 -3.45 -7.03
N ASP A 214 -23.21 -2.21 -6.86
CA ASP A 214 -24.07 -1.06 -6.56
C ASP A 214 -23.61 0.22 -7.30
N PRO A 215 -23.61 0.21 -8.64
CA PRO A 215 -23.00 1.28 -9.43
C PRO A 215 -23.69 2.65 -9.25
N VAL A 216 -24.94 2.65 -8.77
CA VAL A 216 -25.75 3.87 -8.54
C VAL A 216 -25.81 4.23 -7.05
N GLY A 217 -25.23 3.40 -6.16
CA GLY A 217 -25.23 3.65 -4.71
C GLY A 217 -26.58 3.39 -4.02
N ASP A 218 -27.53 2.73 -4.69
CA ASP A 218 -28.88 2.48 -4.18
C ASP A 218 -28.88 1.58 -2.94
N PHE A 219 -28.00 0.58 -2.90
CA PHE A 219 -27.83 -0.29 -1.74
C PHE A 219 -27.32 0.50 -0.55
N VAL A 220 -26.21 1.23 -0.73
CA VAL A 220 -25.60 2.02 0.35
C VAL A 220 -26.60 3.06 0.88
N ASN A 221 -27.26 3.78 -0.02
CA ASN A 221 -28.25 4.80 0.35
C ASN A 221 -29.40 4.21 1.17
N LYS A 222 -29.95 3.05 0.77
CA LYS A 222 -31.04 2.39 1.51
C LYS A 222 -30.60 1.86 2.87
N VAL A 223 -29.38 1.32 2.97
CA VAL A 223 -28.82 0.85 4.25
C VAL A 223 -28.57 2.03 5.20
N LYS A 224 -28.04 3.15 4.71
CA LYS A 224 -27.72 4.33 5.54
C LYS A 224 -28.95 5.18 5.89
N ALA A 225 -29.96 5.25 5.02
CA ALA A 225 -31.18 6.02 5.25
C ALA A 225 -32.07 5.41 6.35
N GLN A 226 -32.01 4.10 6.57
CA GLN A 226 -32.81 3.44 7.60
C GLN A 226 -32.11 3.50 8.97
N LYS A 227 -32.74 4.16 9.95
CA LYS A 227 -32.21 4.34 11.32
C LYS A 227 -31.80 3.04 12.02
N LYS A 228 -32.45 1.91 11.69
CA LYS A 228 -32.12 0.58 12.23
C LYS A 228 -30.84 -0.01 11.63
N ARG A 229 -30.49 0.37 10.39
CA ARG A 229 -29.36 -0.16 9.60
C ARG A 229 -28.18 0.82 9.51
N SER A 230 -28.38 2.08 9.91
CA SER A 230 -27.38 3.16 9.77
C SER A 230 -26.09 2.95 10.55
N LEU A 231 -26.15 2.14 11.62
CA LEU A 231 -25.00 1.76 12.45
C LEU A 231 -24.12 0.67 11.80
N THR A 232 -24.63 -0.02 10.77
CA THR A 232 -23.83 -1.00 10.04
C THR A 232 -22.76 -0.29 9.22
N SER A 233 -21.50 -0.67 9.42
CA SER A 233 -20.37 -0.17 8.63
C SER A 233 -20.44 -0.72 7.22
N VAL A 234 -20.17 0.12 6.22
CA VAL A 234 -20.07 -0.29 4.81
C VAL A 234 -18.71 0.18 4.32
N ILE A 235 -17.90 -0.74 3.80
CA ILE A 235 -16.55 -0.48 3.27
C ILE A 235 -16.44 -0.91 1.81
#